data_AF-A0A956J9J9-F1
#
_entry.id   AF-A0A956J9J9-F1
#
_cell.length_a   1.000
_cell.length_b   1.000
_cell.length_c   1.000
_cell.angle_alpha   90.00
_cell.angle_beta   90.00
_cell.angle_gamma   90.00
#
_symmetry.space_group_name_H-M   'P 1'
#
loop_
_entity.id
_entity.type
_entity.pdbx_description
1 polymer ?
#
loop_
_entity_poly.entity_id
_entity_poly.type
_entity_poly.pdbx_seq_one_letter_code
_entity_poly.pdbx_strand_id
1 'polypeptide(L)'
;MTSKTITRHDFLRLSVSFVGSTAVLGTFGCPGDDSTSDDAADGSSGGTTSGQGTTTQQMEDSGSTTNEPMTSSSGEPPDDTGSTSTPPGTDTGDSGSGSGGGAACDADPSVEILGHPGHELLVPLADVESGAQQVYDIQGTSGHTHLVTLTPDDFAALEAGMMVVVESTFDSGHSHTINLTCV
;
A
#
# COMPACT_ATOMS: atom_id res chain seq x y z
N MET A 1 -27.20 -27.00 25.40
CA MET A 1 -27.05 -26.25 24.15
C MET A 1 -25.62 -25.74 24.12
N THR A 2 -24.74 -26.37 23.34
CA THR A 2 -23.32 -26.06 23.33
C THR A 2 -23.09 -24.96 22.30
N SER A 3 -22.80 -23.73 22.76
CA SER A 3 -22.41 -22.65 21.85
C SER A 3 -21.07 -23.00 21.24
N LYS A 4 -21.06 -23.18 19.91
CA LYS A 4 -19.85 -23.40 19.12
C LYS A 4 -19.33 -22.02 18.74
N THR A 5 -18.18 -21.63 19.28
CA THR A 5 -17.52 -20.36 18.96
C THR A 5 -17.03 -20.44 17.52
N ILE A 6 -17.69 -19.71 16.62
CA ILE A 6 -17.29 -19.59 15.22
C ILE A 6 -16.13 -18.61 15.18
N THR A 7 -14.98 -19.05 14.68
CA THR A 7 -13.79 -18.19 14.54
C THR A 7 -13.94 -17.30 13.30
N ARG A 8 -13.25 -16.15 13.24
CA ARG A 8 -13.30 -15.25 12.07
C ARG A 8 -12.88 -15.94 10.77
N HIS A 9 -12.01 -16.93 10.86
CA HIS A 9 -11.61 -17.79 9.75
C HIS A 9 -12.79 -18.62 9.18
N ASP A 10 -13.70 -19.11 10.03
CA ASP A 10 -14.90 -19.81 9.58
C ASP A 10 -15.91 -18.85 8.94
N PHE A 11 -15.94 -17.58 9.35
CA PHE A 11 -16.80 -16.55 8.76
C PHE A 11 -16.33 -16.14 7.36
N LEU A 12 -15.01 -15.98 7.16
CA LEU A 12 -14.42 -15.63 5.86
C LEU A 12 -14.53 -16.75 4.82
N ARG A 13 -14.48 -18.03 5.25
CA ARG A 13 -14.75 -19.16 4.34
C ARG A 13 -16.22 -19.29 3.96
N LEU A 14 -17.14 -18.73 4.75
CA LEU A 14 -18.58 -18.78 4.45
C LEU A 14 -19.03 -17.68 3.48
N SER A 15 -18.25 -16.62 3.26
CA SER A 15 -18.62 -15.47 2.42
C SER A 15 -18.35 -15.62 0.91
N VAL A 16 -17.69 -16.68 0.46
CA VAL A 16 -17.31 -16.83 -0.98
C VAL A 16 -18.42 -17.46 -1.85
N SER A 17 -19.58 -17.83 -1.29
CA SER A 17 -20.62 -18.57 -2.02
C SER A 17 -21.85 -17.74 -2.44
N PHE A 18 -21.78 -16.41 -2.50
CA PHE A 18 -22.92 -15.58 -2.94
C PHE A 18 -22.56 -14.62 -4.09
N VAL A 19 -22.04 -15.17 -5.20
CA VAL A 19 -22.12 -14.48 -6.51
C VAL A 19 -23.48 -14.82 -7.12
N GLY A 20 -24.51 -14.17 -6.58
CA GLY A 20 -25.85 -14.10 -7.16
C GLY A 20 -25.99 -12.79 -7.92
N SER A 21 -26.17 -12.90 -9.23
CA SER A 21 -26.39 -11.81 -10.18
C SER A 21 -27.46 -10.82 -9.74
N THR A 22 -27.11 -9.53 -9.72
CA THR A 22 -28.06 -8.45 -10.11
C THR A 22 -27.29 -7.33 -10.79
N ALA A 23 -27.49 -7.23 -12.10
CA ALA A 23 -27.19 -6.04 -12.88
C ALA A 23 -28.02 -4.87 -12.38
N VAL A 24 -27.39 -3.73 -12.11
CA VAL A 24 -28.08 -2.42 -12.06
C VAL A 24 -27.31 -1.45 -12.93
N LEU A 25 -27.88 -1.24 -14.12
CA LEU A 25 -27.65 -0.09 -14.98
C LEU A 25 -28.02 1.18 -14.21
N GLY A 26 -27.08 2.10 -14.08
CA GLY A 26 -27.28 3.39 -13.43
C GLY A 26 -26.29 4.42 -13.93
N THR A 27 -26.47 4.87 -15.17
CA THR A 27 -25.84 6.07 -15.71
C THR A 27 -26.36 7.29 -14.96
N PHE A 28 -25.57 7.82 -14.02
CA PHE A 28 -25.74 9.16 -13.49
C PHE A 28 -24.69 10.06 -14.12
N GLY A 29 -25.14 10.89 -15.06
CA GLY A 29 -24.39 12.04 -15.53
C GLY A 29 -24.32 13.11 -14.45
N CYS A 30 -23.21 13.83 -14.43
CA CYS A 30 -23.17 15.18 -13.91
C CYS A 30 -22.80 16.12 -15.08
N PRO A 31 -23.66 17.09 -15.41
CA PRO A 31 -23.30 18.21 -16.27
C PRO A 31 -22.28 19.11 -15.56
N GLY A 32 -21.50 19.85 -16.35
CA GLY A 32 -20.47 20.77 -15.86
C GLY A 32 -21.03 21.96 -15.09
N ASP A 33 -20.14 22.79 -14.55
CA ASP A 33 -20.04 24.20 -14.90
C ASP A 33 -18.85 24.85 -14.20
N ASP A 34 -18.43 25.96 -14.78
CA ASP A 34 -17.27 26.80 -14.50
C ASP A 34 -17.30 27.51 -13.12
N SER A 35 -16.17 28.14 -12.76
CA SER A 35 -15.97 29.35 -11.91
C SER A 35 -14.85 29.13 -10.89
N THR A 36 -13.68 29.76 -10.97
CA THR A 36 -13.41 31.16 -10.56
C THR A 36 -11.93 31.43 -10.83
N SER A 37 -11.59 32.45 -11.62
CA SER A 37 -11.27 33.82 -11.19
C SER A 37 -9.97 33.95 -10.39
N ASP A 38 -8.98 34.50 -11.09
CA ASP A 38 -8.30 35.77 -10.78
C ASP A 38 -7.41 35.91 -9.52
N ASP A 39 -6.17 36.34 -9.83
CA ASP A 39 -5.36 37.34 -9.11
C ASP A 39 -4.84 37.09 -7.69
N ALA A 40 -3.51 36.92 -7.58
CA ALA A 40 -2.59 37.55 -6.60
C ALA A 40 -1.27 36.75 -6.52
N ALA A 41 -0.07 37.29 -6.42
CA ALA A 41 0.41 38.67 -6.41
C ALA A 41 1.91 38.65 -6.77
N ASP A 42 2.31 39.65 -7.55
CA ASP A 42 3.64 40.22 -7.57
C ASP A 42 4.06 40.59 -6.14
N GLY A 43 5.23 40.10 -5.72
CA GLY A 43 5.78 40.23 -4.38
C GLY A 43 7.30 40.28 -4.40
N SER A 44 7.84 41.18 -5.21
CA SER A 44 9.22 41.66 -5.10
C SER A 44 9.47 42.30 -3.72
N SER A 45 10.43 41.80 -2.93
CA SER A 45 11.50 42.61 -2.30
C SER A 45 12.30 41.86 -1.21
N GLY A 46 13.63 41.93 -1.36
CA GLY A 46 14.52 42.31 -0.25
C GLY A 46 15.01 41.21 0.70
N GLY A 47 16.14 40.59 0.37
CA GLY A 47 16.91 39.76 1.31
C GLY A 47 18.40 39.74 0.99
N THR A 48 19.11 40.83 1.27
CA THR A 48 20.57 40.91 1.23
C THR A 48 21.19 40.02 2.31
N THR A 49 21.93 38.99 1.94
CA THR A 49 23.06 38.52 2.77
C THR A 49 24.27 38.30 1.89
N SER A 50 25.22 39.20 2.07
CA SER A 50 26.56 39.18 1.52
C SER A 50 27.34 38.04 2.17
N GLY A 51 27.81 37.09 1.37
CA GLY A 51 28.66 35.99 1.80
C GLY A 51 29.52 35.54 0.65
N GLN A 52 30.63 36.27 0.43
CA GLN A 52 31.64 35.97 -0.58
C GLN A 52 32.25 34.59 -0.30
N GLY A 53 32.18 33.73 -1.31
CA GLY A 53 32.80 32.41 -1.33
C GLY A 53 33.08 32.01 -2.77
N THR A 54 34.01 32.73 -3.39
CA THR A 54 34.56 32.48 -4.72
C THR A 54 35.18 31.08 -4.78
N THR A 55 34.66 30.17 -5.61
CA THR A 55 35.49 29.29 -6.46
C THR A 55 34.66 28.72 -7.61
N THR A 56 35.17 29.00 -8.81
CA THR A 56 34.75 28.63 -10.16
C THR A 56 34.81 27.12 -10.44
N GLN A 57 33.79 26.63 -11.16
CA GLN A 57 33.79 25.65 -12.28
C GLN A 57 32.40 24.99 -12.31
N GLN A 58 31.40 25.50 -13.07
CA GLN A 58 31.27 25.44 -14.52
C GLN A 58 31.60 24.05 -15.09
N MET A 59 30.62 23.15 -15.03
CA MET A 59 30.45 22.11 -16.03
C MET A 59 29.03 22.22 -16.56
N GLU A 60 28.97 22.35 -17.87
CA GLU A 60 27.79 22.46 -18.71
C GLU A 60 27.20 21.05 -18.84
N ASP A 61 25.93 20.87 -18.51
CA ASP A 61 25.15 19.78 -19.12
C ASP A 61 23.75 20.27 -19.46
N SER A 62 23.53 20.42 -20.76
CA SER A 62 22.26 20.79 -21.38
C SER A 62 21.48 19.52 -21.68
N GLY A 63 20.73 19.03 -20.71
CA GLY A 63 19.79 17.92 -20.87
C GLY A 63 18.36 18.42 -21.08
N SER A 64 18.07 18.92 -22.28
CA SER A 64 16.72 19.26 -22.73
C SER A 64 15.89 17.99 -22.95
N THR A 65 15.08 17.58 -21.98
CA THR A 65 14.08 16.52 -22.19
C THR A 65 12.73 17.16 -22.48
N THR A 66 12.40 17.23 -23.76
CA THR A 66 11.07 17.55 -24.28
C THR A 66 10.07 16.49 -23.82
N ASN A 67 9.09 16.91 -23.02
CA ASN A 67 7.91 16.11 -22.71
C ASN A 67 7.07 15.95 -23.97
N GLU A 68 7.14 14.77 -24.59
CA GLU A 68 6.22 14.38 -25.66
C GLU A 68 4.87 13.97 -25.06
N PRO A 69 3.74 14.38 -25.65
CA PRO A 69 2.42 13.97 -25.21
C PRO A 69 2.15 12.52 -25.62
N MET A 70 2.00 11.63 -24.64
CA MET A 70 1.54 10.26 -24.84
C MET A 70 0.11 10.28 -25.38
N THR A 71 -0.03 9.97 -26.66
CA THR A 71 -1.32 9.83 -27.33
C THR A 71 -2.00 8.53 -26.91
N SER A 72 -3.18 8.65 -26.32
CA SER A 72 -4.10 7.54 -26.04
C SER A 72 -4.42 6.74 -27.30
N SER A 73 -4.10 5.45 -27.28
CA SER A 73 -4.48 4.50 -28.34
C SER A 73 -5.70 3.72 -27.88
N SER A 74 -6.83 4.03 -28.52
CA SER A 74 -8.09 3.31 -28.44
C SER A 74 -7.98 2.02 -29.26
N GLY A 75 -8.18 0.87 -28.62
CA GLY A 75 -8.19 -0.43 -29.28
C GLY A 75 -9.15 -1.40 -28.59
N GLU A 76 -10.39 -1.45 -29.07
CA GLU A 76 -11.32 -2.58 -28.96
C GLU A 76 -11.47 -3.23 -30.36
N PRO A 77 -12.15 -4.37 -30.54
CA PRO A 77 -11.95 -5.72 -29.99
C PRO A 77 -11.70 -6.75 -31.14
N PRO A 78 -11.63 -8.06 -30.86
CA PRO A 78 -12.75 -8.87 -31.36
C PRO A 78 -13.19 -10.00 -30.41
N ASP A 79 -14.44 -10.40 -30.66
CA ASP A 79 -15.16 -11.56 -30.15
C ASP A 79 -14.34 -12.85 -30.15
N ASP A 80 -14.50 -13.66 -29.08
CA ASP A 80 -14.28 -15.11 -29.17
C ASP A 80 -15.44 -15.87 -28.53
N THR A 81 -16.40 -16.18 -29.40
CA THR A 81 -17.43 -17.21 -29.22
C THR A 81 -16.80 -18.60 -29.30
N GLY A 82 -16.69 -19.31 -28.17
CA GLY A 82 -16.22 -20.70 -28.16
C GLY A 82 -16.77 -21.51 -26.99
N SER A 83 -17.88 -22.21 -27.24
CA SER A 83 -18.41 -23.26 -26.35
C SER A 83 -17.44 -24.43 -26.19
N THR A 84 -17.34 -25.00 -24.99
CA THR A 84 -17.21 -26.45 -24.84
C THR A 84 -17.72 -26.91 -23.49
N SER A 85 -18.86 -27.59 -23.54
CA SER A 85 -19.46 -28.35 -22.44
C SER A 85 -18.56 -29.54 -22.10
N THR A 86 -17.97 -29.54 -20.91
CA THR A 86 -17.28 -30.72 -20.37
C THR A 86 -18.15 -31.39 -19.30
N PRO A 87 -18.30 -32.73 -19.28
CA PRO A 87 -19.21 -33.46 -18.39
C PRO A 87 -18.80 -33.41 -16.91
N PRO A 88 -19.72 -33.75 -15.98
CA PRO A 88 -19.44 -33.79 -14.54
C PRO A 88 -18.55 -34.99 -14.20
N GLY A 89 -17.24 -34.76 -14.14
CA GLY A 89 -16.28 -35.65 -13.49
C GLY A 89 -16.38 -35.51 -11.97
N THR A 90 -16.74 -36.60 -11.29
CA THR A 90 -16.75 -36.71 -9.83
C THR A 90 -15.35 -37.02 -9.35
N ASP A 91 -14.45 -36.05 -9.43
CA ASP A 91 -13.13 -36.18 -8.84
C ASP A 91 -13.25 -35.97 -7.33
N THR A 92 -13.52 -37.09 -6.65
CA THR A 92 -13.26 -37.30 -5.23
C THR A 92 -11.74 -37.35 -5.05
N GLY A 93 -11.12 -36.17 -5.09
CA GLY A 93 -9.68 -36.02 -5.18
C GLY A 93 -9.14 -35.13 -4.09
N ASP A 94 -8.36 -35.75 -3.21
CA ASP A 94 -7.39 -35.15 -2.32
C ASP A 94 -7.95 -34.31 -1.16
N SER A 95 -8.14 -35.01 -0.04
CA SER A 95 -8.06 -34.40 1.29
C SER A 95 -6.63 -33.94 1.49
N GLY A 96 -6.28 -32.82 0.85
CA GLY A 96 -5.06 -32.10 1.11
C GLY A 96 -5.02 -31.86 2.61
N SER A 97 -4.13 -32.58 3.28
CA SER A 97 -3.71 -32.32 4.64
C SER A 97 -3.08 -30.95 4.60
N GLY A 98 -3.94 -29.92 4.65
CA GLY A 98 -3.56 -28.54 4.82
C GLY A 98 -2.82 -28.52 6.13
N SER A 99 -1.50 -28.59 6.03
CA SER A 99 -0.60 -28.22 7.10
C SER A 99 -1.09 -26.84 7.48
N GLY A 100 -1.88 -26.79 8.55
CA GLY A 100 -2.22 -25.55 9.19
C GLY A 100 -0.90 -25.00 9.64
N GLY A 101 -0.24 -24.26 8.75
CA GLY A 101 0.75 -23.28 9.15
C GLY A 101 -0.04 -22.40 10.10
N GLY A 102 0.13 -22.63 11.40
CA GLY A 102 -0.26 -21.65 12.38
C GLY A 102 0.34 -20.33 11.93
N ALA A 103 -0.42 -19.25 12.09
CA ALA A 103 0.11 -17.92 11.85
C ALA A 103 1.48 -17.84 12.54
N ALA A 104 2.52 -17.42 11.82
CA ALA A 104 3.86 -17.35 12.38
C ALA A 104 3.98 -16.31 13.51
N CYS A 105 2.95 -15.50 13.69
CA CYS A 105 2.84 -14.48 14.71
C CYS A 105 1.97 -15.00 15.86
N ASP A 106 2.61 -15.42 16.95
CA ASP A 106 1.92 -15.72 18.22
C ASP A 106 1.91 -14.50 19.17
N ALA A 107 2.62 -13.43 18.80
CA ALA A 107 2.75 -12.17 19.53
C ALA A 107 2.92 -10.99 18.56
N ASP A 108 2.97 -9.78 19.11
CA ASP A 108 3.29 -8.57 18.34
C ASP A 108 4.67 -8.76 17.64
N PRO A 109 4.79 -8.46 16.33
CA PRO A 109 6.05 -8.62 15.60
C PRO A 109 7.18 -7.79 16.21
N SER A 110 8.39 -8.35 16.17
CA SER A 110 9.61 -7.63 16.48
C SER A 110 9.89 -6.60 15.39
N VAL A 111 10.16 -5.36 15.80
CA VAL A 111 10.45 -4.24 14.90
C VAL A 111 11.85 -3.72 15.15
N GLU A 112 12.62 -3.54 14.08
CA GLU A 112 13.94 -2.92 14.09
C GLU A 112 13.94 -1.73 13.13
N ILE A 113 14.25 -0.53 13.63
CA ILE A 113 14.39 0.70 12.83
C ILE A 113 15.88 0.99 12.70
N LEU A 114 16.40 0.91 11.47
CA LEU A 114 17.83 1.06 11.22
C LEU A 114 18.27 2.53 11.26
N GLY A 115 19.39 2.79 11.94
CA GLY A 115 20.16 4.02 11.79
C GLY A 115 19.77 5.21 12.69
N HIS A 116 18.74 5.12 13.53
CA HIS A 116 18.39 6.23 14.42
C HIS A 116 17.82 5.80 15.78
N PRO A 117 18.50 6.11 16.90
CA PRO A 117 17.90 5.93 18.22
C PRO A 117 16.80 6.98 18.43
N GLY A 118 15.63 6.54 18.85
CA GLY A 118 14.54 7.41 19.29
C GLY A 118 13.24 7.24 18.52
N HIS A 119 13.27 6.69 17.30
CA HIS A 119 12.06 6.24 16.61
C HIS A 119 11.58 4.90 17.20
N GLU A 120 10.26 4.73 17.27
CA GLU A 120 9.62 3.53 17.81
C GLU A 120 8.37 3.22 17.00
N LEU A 121 8.18 1.94 16.66
CA LEU A 121 7.00 1.46 15.96
C LEU A 121 6.46 0.23 16.73
N LEU A 122 5.19 0.30 17.11
CA LEU A 122 4.43 -0.81 17.66
C LEU A 122 3.38 -1.24 16.64
N VAL A 123 3.47 -2.47 16.17
CA VAL A 123 2.45 -3.09 15.31
C VAL A 123 1.72 -4.13 16.15
N PRO A 124 0.46 -3.91 16.55
CA PRO A 124 -0.32 -4.88 17.29
C PRO A 124 -0.58 -6.15 16.48
N LEU A 125 -0.56 -7.32 17.12
CA LEU A 125 -0.93 -8.60 16.50
C LEU A 125 -2.32 -8.55 15.84
N ALA A 126 -3.26 -7.80 16.43
CA ALA A 126 -4.61 -7.65 15.89
C ALA A 126 -4.64 -7.00 14.50
N ASP A 127 -3.67 -6.14 14.18
CA ASP A 127 -3.57 -5.52 12.86
C ASP A 127 -3.01 -6.51 11.84
N VAL A 128 -2.02 -7.32 12.25
CA VAL A 128 -1.49 -8.43 11.45
C VAL A 128 -2.61 -9.42 11.09
N GLU A 129 -3.38 -9.87 12.08
CA GLU A 129 -4.54 -10.76 11.88
C GLU A 129 -5.66 -10.12 11.03
N SER A 130 -5.74 -8.78 11.02
CA SER A 130 -6.74 -8.08 10.22
C SER A 130 -6.38 -8.08 8.73
N GLY A 131 -5.08 -8.08 8.41
CA GLY A 131 -4.56 -7.92 7.05
C GLY A 131 -5.02 -6.63 6.34
N ALA A 132 -5.57 -5.66 7.07
CA ALA A 132 -6.01 -4.40 6.49
C ALA A 132 -4.83 -3.42 6.39
N GLN A 133 -4.77 -2.60 5.35
CA GLN A 133 -3.74 -1.57 5.24
C GLN A 133 -3.77 -0.63 6.46
N GLN A 134 -2.61 -0.35 7.03
CA GLN A 134 -2.45 0.57 8.16
C GLN A 134 -1.35 1.58 7.89
N VAL A 135 -1.45 2.74 8.55
CA VAL A 135 -0.42 3.78 8.55
C VAL A 135 -0.05 4.08 10.00
N TYR A 136 1.24 3.92 10.33
CA TYR A 136 1.77 4.11 11.67
C TYR A 136 2.69 5.33 11.73
N ASP A 137 2.59 6.08 12.83
CA ASP A 137 3.58 7.09 13.21
C ASP A 137 4.74 6.41 13.93
N ILE A 138 5.98 6.68 13.51
CA ILE A 138 7.19 6.09 14.10
C ILE A 138 8.02 7.08 14.92
N GLN A 139 7.51 8.25 15.28
CA GLN A 139 8.25 9.32 15.97
C GLN A 139 8.97 8.82 17.24
N GLY A 140 8.29 8.06 18.09
CA GLY A 140 8.80 7.69 19.41
C GLY A 140 9.19 8.92 20.25
N THR A 141 10.47 9.06 20.56
CA THR A 141 11.10 10.19 21.27
C THR A 141 11.84 11.17 20.35
N SER A 142 11.77 10.97 19.03
CA SER A 142 12.38 11.85 18.04
C SER A 142 11.74 13.24 18.01
N GLY A 143 12.47 14.21 17.46
CA GLY A 143 12.00 15.60 17.31
C GLY A 143 11.12 15.86 16.10
N HIS A 144 10.87 14.85 15.25
CA HIS A 144 10.03 14.92 14.05
C HIS A 144 9.38 13.55 13.77
N THR A 145 8.37 13.54 12.91
CA THR A 145 7.54 12.35 12.61
C THR A 145 7.88 11.78 11.25
N HIS A 146 7.89 10.45 11.17
CA HIS A 146 7.76 9.72 9.90
C HIS A 146 6.54 8.82 9.96
N LEU A 147 5.98 8.52 8.79
CA LEU A 147 4.90 7.56 8.65
C LEU A 147 5.39 6.30 7.94
N VAL A 148 4.85 5.16 8.32
CA VAL A 148 5.08 3.87 7.67
C VAL A 148 3.74 3.30 7.27
N THR A 149 3.60 2.92 6.00
CA THR A 149 2.40 2.24 5.50
C THR A 149 2.67 0.75 5.40
N LEU A 150 1.91 -0.06 6.13
CA LEU A 150 1.92 -1.51 5.98
C LEU A 150 0.70 -1.94 5.17
N THR A 151 0.95 -2.71 4.12
CA THR A 151 -0.07 -3.19 3.18
C THR A 151 -0.61 -4.57 3.57
N PRO A 152 -1.74 -5.01 2.99
CA PRO A 152 -2.22 -6.38 3.19
C PRO A 152 -1.19 -7.46 2.82
N ASP A 153 -0.37 -7.21 1.80
CA ASP A 153 0.68 -8.15 1.36
C ASP A 153 1.81 -8.24 2.39
N ASP A 154 2.15 -7.13 3.06
CA ASP A 154 3.12 -7.11 4.15
C ASP A 154 2.63 -7.93 5.34
N PHE A 155 1.37 -7.77 5.73
CA PHE A 155 0.78 -8.56 6.81
C PHE A 155 0.72 -10.05 6.46
N ALA A 156 0.35 -10.41 5.23
CA ALA A 156 0.38 -11.79 4.77
C ALA A 156 1.81 -12.38 4.78
N ALA A 157 2.82 -11.57 4.46
CA ALA A 157 4.22 -11.97 4.56
C ALA A 157 4.65 -12.22 6.02
N LEU A 158 4.24 -11.36 6.95
CA LEU A 158 4.48 -11.54 8.38
C LEU A 158 3.80 -12.80 8.92
N GLU A 159 2.53 -13.05 8.56
CA GLU A 159 1.81 -14.27 8.94
C GLU A 159 2.47 -15.55 8.40
N ALA A 160 3.13 -15.46 7.25
CA ALA A 160 3.92 -16.55 6.67
C ALA A 160 5.30 -16.72 7.31
N GLY A 161 5.66 -15.90 8.31
CA GLY A 161 6.95 -15.94 9.01
C GLY A 161 8.10 -15.35 8.20
N MET A 162 7.78 -14.55 7.18
CA MET A 162 8.79 -13.85 6.38
C MET A 162 9.14 -12.51 7.03
N MET A 163 10.38 -12.05 6.80
CA MET A 163 10.80 -10.72 7.16
C MET A 163 10.24 -9.71 6.15
N VAL A 164 9.59 -8.67 6.67
CA VAL A 164 9.12 -7.53 5.87
C VAL A 164 10.09 -6.38 6.05
N VAL A 165 10.47 -5.75 4.94
CA VAL A 165 11.33 -4.56 4.93
C VAL A 165 10.59 -3.43 4.22
N VAL A 166 10.34 -2.34 4.93
CA VAL A 166 9.62 -1.17 4.41
C VAL A 166 10.41 0.10 4.68
N GLU A 167 10.17 1.12 3.86
CA GLU A 167 10.72 2.46 4.05
C GLU A 167 9.66 3.39 4.63
N SER A 168 10.06 4.25 5.57
CA SER A 168 9.21 5.34 6.04
C SER A 168 9.09 6.46 5.01
N THR A 169 8.16 7.39 5.23
CA THR A 169 8.12 8.65 4.49
C THR A 169 9.42 9.43 4.64
N PHE A 170 9.80 10.18 3.60
CA PHE A 170 10.93 11.11 3.64
C PHE A 170 10.49 12.42 4.33
N ASP A 171 10.96 12.63 5.56
CA ASP A 171 10.70 13.84 6.35
C ASP A 171 12.00 14.32 6.99
N SER A 172 12.11 15.62 7.31
CA SER A 172 13.31 16.18 7.96
C SER A 172 14.65 15.81 7.28
N GLY A 173 14.63 15.59 5.96
CA GLY A 173 15.80 15.28 5.16
C GLY A 173 16.27 13.83 5.15
N HIS A 174 15.51 12.85 5.67
CA HIS A 174 15.85 11.43 5.56
C HIS A 174 14.63 10.48 5.61
N SER A 175 14.86 9.18 5.38
CA SER A 175 13.91 8.07 5.60
C SER A 175 14.56 7.00 6.47
N HIS A 176 13.75 6.09 7.00
CA HIS A 176 14.22 4.92 7.74
C HIS A 176 13.82 3.64 7.04
N THR A 177 14.74 2.67 7.04
CA THR A 177 14.45 1.27 6.73
C THR A 177 13.98 0.57 8.00
N ILE A 178 12.83 -0.08 7.93
CA ILE A 178 12.23 -0.82 9.04
C ILE A 178 12.17 -2.29 8.68
N ASN A 179 12.72 -3.14 9.54
CA ASN A 179 12.60 -4.59 9.46
C ASN A 179 11.55 -5.06 10.46
N LEU A 180 10.56 -5.82 9.98
CA LEU A 180 9.53 -6.45 10.80
C LEU A 180 9.65 -7.96 10.69
N THR A 181 9.53 -8.68 11.80
CA THR A 181 9.55 -10.15 11.80
C THR A 181 8.70 -10.65 12.96
N CYS A 182 7.83 -11.64 12.69
CA CYS A 182 7.13 -12.35 13.76
C CYS A 182 8.10 -13.30 14.49
N VAL A 183 8.02 -13.32 15.82
CA VAL A 183 8.91 -14.08 16.71
C VAL A 183 8.12 -14.97 17.66
#